data_AF-A0A937Q7A9-F1
#
_entry.id   AF-A0A937Q7A9-F1
#
_cell.length_a   1.000
_cell.length_b   1.000
_cell.length_c   1.000
_cell.angle_alpha   90.00
_cell.angle_beta   90.00
_cell.angle_gamma   90.00
#
_symmetry.space_group_name_H-M   'P 1'
#
loop_
_entity.id
_entity.type
_entity.pdbx_description
1 polymer ?
#
loop_
_entity_poly.entity_id
_entity_poly.type
_entity_poly.pdbx_seq_one_letter_code
_entity_poly.pdbx_strand_id
1 'polypeptide(L)' 'MEKRTNIVVDENLVQTALKATGLKTRRALIDFALRDLLRRESQKRILELRGQINWEGDLKTIRQGRKFE' A
#
# COMPACT_ATOMS: atom_id res chain seq x y z
N MET A 1 12.31 -18.18 -8.90
CA MET A 1 13.69 -18.04 -9.39
C MET A 1 14.19 -16.66 -8.98
N GLU A 2 15.33 -16.56 -8.30
CA GLU A 2 15.91 -15.25 -7.96
C GLU A 2 16.82 -14.76 -9.11
N LYS A 3 16.70 -13.48 -9.48
CA LYS A 3 17.50 -12.86 -10.54
C LYS A 3 18.24 -11.65 -9.97
N ARG A 4 19.55 -11.56 -10.21
CA ARG A 4 20.36 -10.39 -9.87
C ARG A 4 20.22 -9.36 -11.00
N THR A 5 20.03 -8.10 -10.63
CA THR A 5 19.87 -6.99 -11.58
C THR A 5 20.66 -5.80 -11.06
N ASN A 6 21.43 -5.15 -11.93
CA ASN A 6 22.06 -3.87 -11.64
C ASN A 6 21.12 -2.76 -12.09
N ILE A 7 20.72 -1.91 -11.15
CA ILE A 7 19.82 -0.79 -11.41
C ILE A 7 20.38 0.48 -10.79
N VAL A 8 20.18 1.61 -11.46
CA VAL A 8 20.49 2.94 -10.93
C VAL A 8 19.27 3.43 -10.17
N VAL A 9 19.47 3.82 -8.91
CA VAL A 9 18.40 4.31 -8.02
C VAL A 9 18.92 5.53 -7.28
N ASP A 10 18.03 6.48 -7.00
CA ASP A 10 18.34 7.64 -6.17
C ASP A 10 18.71 7.19 -4.74
N GLU A 11 19.93 7.52 -4.30
CA GLU A 11 20.45 7.16 -2.98
C GLU A 11 19.68 7.85 -1.85
N ASN A 12 19.30 9.12 -2.01
CA ASN A 12 18.57 9.87 -0.99
C ASN A 12 17.18 9.27 -0.75
N LEU A 13 16.53 8.84 -1.84
CA LEU A 13 15.25 8.14 -1.76
C LEU A 13 15.40 6.81 -1.00
N VAL A 14 16.42 6.02 -1.35
CA VAL A 14 16.68 4.74 -0.67
C VAL A 14 16.97 4.94 0.81
N GLN A 15 17.80 5.91 1.17
CA GLN A 15 18.12 6.19 2.58
C GLN A 15 16.89 6.63 3.38
N THR A 16 16.07 7.51 2.80
CA THR A 16 14.81 7.94 3.43
C THR A 16 13.85 6.76 3.61
N ALA A 17 13.73 5.91 2.60
CA ALA A 17 12.86 4.75 2.65
C ALA A 17 13.35 3.67 3.64
N LEU A 18 14.67 3.43 3.74
CA LEU A 18 15.24 2.53 4.75
C LEU A 18 14.96 3.03 6.17
N LYS A 19 15.13 4.35 6.41
CA LYS A 19 14.80 4.97 7.71
C LYS A 19 13.31 4.85 8.04
N ALA A 20 12.44 5.12 7.07
CA ALA A 20 10.98 5.07 7.27
C ALA A 20 10.46 3.64 7.49
N THR A 21 11.08 2.65 6.85
CA THR A 21 10.64 1.24 6.94
C THR A 21 11.38 0.43 8.01
N GLY A 22 12.50 0.94 8.54
CA GLY A 22 13.38 0.21 9.46
C GLY A 22 14.15 -0.95 8.82
N LEU A 23 14.11 -1.07 7.49
CA LEU A 23 14.78 -2.14 6.76
C LEU A 23 16.29 -1.89 6.68
N LYS A 24 17.08 -2.97 6.75
CA LYS A 24 18.55 -2.89 6.82
C LYS A 24 19.25 -2.94 5.46
N THR A 25 18.60 -3.47 4.42
CA THR A 25 19.25 -3.72 3.13
C THR A 25 18.43 -3.18 1.96
N ARG A 26 19.12 -2.71 0.91
CA ARG A 26 18.48 -2.25 -0.32
C ARG A 26 17.68 -3.37 -1.00
N ARG A 27 18.17 -4.62 -0.97
CA ARG A 27 17.44 -5.78 -1.49
C ARG A 27 16.10 -5.96 -0.77
N ALA A 28 16.11 -5.93 0.56
CA ALA A 28 14.88 -6.09 1.34
C ALA A 28 13.91 -4.93 1.08
N LEU A 29 14.42 -3.70 0.97
CA LEU A 29 13.60 -2.54 0.62
C LEU A 29 12.95 -2.69 -0.76
N ILE A 30 13.71 -3.12 -1.78
CA ILE A 30 13.19 -3.30 -3.14
C ILE A 30 12.13 -4.41 -3.18
N ASP A 31 12.39 -5.55 -2.54
CA ASP A 31 11.39 -6.64 -2.46
C ASP A 31 10.11 -6.19 -1.75
N PHE A 32 10.27 -5.48 -0.62
CA PHE A 32 9.15 -4.89 0.10
C PHE A 32 8.34 -3.92 -0.77
N ALA A 33 9.02 -2.99 -1.44
CA ALA A 33 8.38 -1.98 -2.29
C ALA A 33 7.60 -2.61 -3.45
N LEU A 34 8.16 -3.64 -4.10
CA LEU A 34 7.49 -4.35 -5.19
C LEU A 34 6.23 -5.09 -4.71
N ARG A 35 6.30 -5.75 -3.55
CA ARG A 35 5.14 -6.42 -2.96
C ARG A 35 4.06 -5.43 -2.53
N ASP A 36 4.45 -4.31 -1.90
CA ASP A 36 3.49 -3.30 -1.47
C ASP A 36 2.84 -2.61 -2.68
N LEU A 37 3.57 -2.38 -3.77
CA LEU A 37 3.00 -1.88 -5.02
C LEU A 37 1.91 -2.81 -5.54
N LEU A 38 2.20 -4.11 -5.66
CA LEU A 38 1.21 -5.10 -6.11
C LEU A 38 0.00 -5.16 -5.17
N ARG A 39 0.23 -5.08 -3.86
CA ARG A 39 -0.85 -5.05 -2.86
C ARG A 39 -1.74 -3.82 -3.02
N ARG A 40 -1.17 -2.65 -3.30
CA ARG A 40 -1.95 -1.43 -3.54
C ARG A 40 -2.74 -1.51 -4.83
N GLU A 41 -2.15 -2.01 -5.91
CA GLU A 41 -2.86 -2.18 -7.18
C GLU A 41 -4.00 -3.22 -7.06
N SER A 42 -3.79 -4.32 -6.33
CA SER A 42 -4.85 -5.31 -6.10
C SER A 42 -5.99 -4.74 -5.26
N GLN A 43 -5.70 -3.89 -4.28
CA GLN A 43 -6.72 -3.19 -3.50
C GLN A 43 -7.54 -2.22 -4.36
N LYS A 44 -6.94 -1.54 -5.35
CA LYS A 44 -7.69 -0.67 -6.27
C LYS A 44 -8.75 -1.43 -7.06
N ARG A 45 -8.60 -2.74 -7.25
CA ARG A 45 -9.60 -3.58 -7.92
C ARG A 45 -10.95 -3.56 -7.21
N ILE A 46 -11.00 -3.28 -5.91
CA ILE A 46 -12.26 -3.08 -5.19
C ILE A 46 -13.08 -1.91 -5.74
N LEU A 47 -12.41 -0.93 -6.36
CA LEU A 47 -13.07 0.22 -6.98
C LEU A 47 -13.87 -0.19 -8.23
N GLU A 48 -13.54 -1.32 -8.86
CA GLU A 48 -14.30 -1.88 -10.00
C GLU A 48 -15.71 -2.31 -9.56
N LEU A 49 -15.89 -2.67 -8.30
CA LEU A 49 -17.17 -3.09 -7.74
C LEU A 49 -18.14 -1.91 -7.48
N ARG A 50 -17.67 -0.67 -7.69
CA ARG A 50 -18.49 0.53 -7.49
C ARG A 50 -19.71 0.50 -8.43
N GLY A 51 -20.89 0.51 -7.85
CA GLY A 51 -22.16 0.49 -8.59
C GLY A 51 -22.56 -0.90 -9.13
N GLN A 52 -21.73 -1.92 -8.95
CA GLN A 52 -22.08 -3.32 -9.27
C GLN A 52 -22.71 -4.04 -8.08
N ILE A 53 -22.39 -3.60 -6.86
CA ILE A 53 -22.88 -4.20 -5.62
C ILE A 53 -23.88 -3.25 -4.97
N ASN A 54 -25.05 -3.78 -4.62
CA ASN A 54 -26.01 -3.09 -3.77
C ASN A 54 -25.51 -3.15 -2.32
N TRP A 55 -25.18 -2.00 -1.77
CA TRP A 55 -24.77 -1.89 -0.38
C TRP A 55 -26.02 -1.83 0.51
N GLU A 56 -26.12 -2.75 1.47
CA GLU A 56 -27.20 -2.80 2.45
C GLU A 56 -26.73 -2.26 3.80
N GLY A 57 -27.42 -1.25 4.33
CA GLY A 57 -27.14 -0.66 5.64
C GLY A 57 -27.68 0.77 5.76
N ASP A 58 -27.82 1.26 6.99
CA ASP A 58 -28.12 2.68 7.24
C ASP A 58 -26.87 3.43 7.73
N LEU A 59 -26.40 4.36 6.90
CA LEU A 59 -25.25 5.22 7.20
C LEU A 59 -25.47 6.08 8.44
N LYS A 60 -26.71 6.51 8.73
CA LYS A 60 -27.00 7.32 9.91
C LYS A 60 -26.75 6.51 11.17
N THR A 61 -27.27 5.28 11.23
CA THR A 61 -27.05 4.37 12.35
C THR A 61 -25.56 4.07 12.57
N ILE A 62 -24.79 3.78 11.50
CA ILE A 62 -23.35 3.47 11.61
C ILE A 62 -22.52 4.66 12.13
N ARG A 63 -22.98 5.90 11.89
CA ARG A 63 -22.22 7.13 12.23
C ARG A 63 -22.59 7.73 13.58
N GLN A 64 -23.65 7.27 14.24
CA GLN A 64 -24.14 7.83 15.52
C GLN A 64 -23.08 7.85 16.64
N GLY A 65 -22.11 6.93 16.63
CA GLY A 65 -21.05 6.87 17.65
C GLY A 65 -19.85 7.81 17.42
N ARG A 66 -19.78 8.54 16.30
CA ARG A 66 -18.66 9.44 16.00
C ARG A 66 -18.90 10.80 16.64
N LYS A 67 -18.55 10.95 17.91
CA LYS A 67 -18.33 12.27 18.50
C LYS A 67 -16.99 12.80 17.98
N PHE A 68 -17.05 13.88 17.21
CA PHE A 68 -15.87 14.70 16.92
C PHE A 68 -15.84 15.77 18.02
N GLU A 69 -15.01 15.57 19.04
CA GLU A 69 -14.57 16.63 19.96
C GLU A 69 -13.32 17.31 19.40
#